data_AF-A0A7G5BW74-F1
#
_entry.id   AF-A0A7G5BW74-F1
#
_cell.length_a   1.000
_cell.length_b   1.000
_cell.length_c   1.000
_cell.angle_alpha   90.00
_cell.angle_beta   90.00
_cell.angle_gamma   90.00
#
_symmetry.space_group_name_H-M   'P 1'
#
loop_
_entity.id
_entity.type
_entity.pdbx_description
1 polymer ?
#
loop_
_entity_poly.entity_id
_entity_poly.type
_entity_poly.pdbx_seq_one_letter_code
_entity_poly.pdbx_strand_id
1 'polypeptide(L)'
;MSLIQLKSEIGKDSSGKPIETWKVESDLLNKAISALSNKQGSAKRVVIPVTLTADKSATVELPADALAAAGTGSPTAIITVTFDGASYDLPVNVLDLKAIAKSLGSDLKDTKVSITLKQVTGQSAEALAKNAKDASLNLLGQAIEFSVTVSGNGKSQEIANYGSTYVTRTITLNQSVNGITPSVVVYDAASGKFSFVPATFSVVAGKTFVTIKRNGNSVYAVVESKKTFSDIQKHWARADIELLASKALLKGISEDTFAPNQLITRAEFATLLAQALGLREDKSAAKFSDITGTESYAGYVGAAAKAKIVSGKNDGSFRPDENITREQMAVMIANAIRFVGKNSGNKADADKVLAKFKDQAQISKWAKLSVLEVVEAGIMNGAKADRFSPSEFVTRAEEAAIVKRLLVHLRFIN
;
A
#
# COMPACT_ATOMS: atom_id res chain seq x y z
N MET A 1 18.95 20.13 -2.63
CA MET A 1 18.29 19.72 -3.88
C MET A 1 19.16 20.10 -5.07
N SER A 2 19.13 19.32 -6.14
CA SER A 2 19.52 19.78 -7.48
C SER A 2 18.21 19.95 -8.25
N LEU A 3 17.92 21.15 -8.77
CA LEU A 3 16.72 21.43 -9.56
C LEU A 3 17.03 21.20 -11.04
N ILE A 4 16.19 20.46 -11.75
CA ILE A 4 16.29 20.30 -13.21
C ILE A 4 15.26 21.23 -13.85
N GLN A 5 15.70 22.19 -14.67
CA GLN A 5 14.82 23.00 -15.52
C GLN A 5 14.55 22.21 -16.80
N LEU A 6 13.28 21.97 -17.10
CA LEU A 6 12.85 21.11 -18.20
C LEU A 6 12.04 21.93 -19.23
N LYS A 7 12.04 21.47 -20.48
CA LYS A 7 11.10 21.94 -21.51
C LYS A 7 9.93 20.96 -21.60
N SER A 8 8.73 21.47 -21.82
CA SER A 8 7.53 20.66 -22.01
C SER A 8 6.99 20.76 -23.44
N GLU A 9 6.33 19.70 -23.88
CA GLU A 9 5.57 19.63 -25.12
C GLU A 9 4.13 19.23 -24.80
N ILE A 10 3.14 19.90 -25.40
CA ILE A 10 1.72 19.55 -25.23
C ILE A 10 1.34 18.56 -26.32
N GLY A 11 0.99 17.34 -25.92
CA GLY A 11 0.46 16.30 -26.78
C GLY A 11 -0.97 15.93 -26.43
N LYS A 12 -1.41 14.78 -26.92
CA LYS A 12 -2.67 14.14 -26.53
C LYS A 12 -2.38 12.74 -25.99
N ASP A 13 -3.11 12.33 -24.96
CA ASP A 13 -3.07 10.95 -24.48
C ASP A 13 -3.87 10.00 -25.39
N SER A 14 -3.92 8.71 -25.06
CA SER A 14 -4.65 7.69 -25.83
C SER A 14 -6.16 7.94 -25.91
N SER A 15 -6.72 8.80 -25.05
CA SER A 15 -8.13 9.21 -25.08
C SER A 15 -8.35 10.53 -25.85
N GLY A 16 -7.29 11.12 -26.40
CA GLY A 16 -7.34 12.39 -27.12
C GLY A 16 -7.31 13.64 -26.21
N LYS A 17 -7.12 13.46 -24.89
CA LYS A 17 -7.07 14.56 -23.92
C LYS A 17 -5.67 15.19 -23.89
N PRO A 18 -5.54 16.53 -23.80
CA PRO A 18 -4.25 17.19 -23.63
C PRO A 18 -3.42 16.60 -22.48
N ILE A 19 -2.15 16.34 -22.74
CA ILE A 19 -1.18 15.92 -21.73
C ILE A 19 0.16 16.62 -21.97
N GLU A 20 0.72 17.17 -20.91
CA GLU A 20 2.00 17.88 -20.97
C GLU A 20 3.15 16.91 -20.69
N THR A 21 4.08 16.76 -21.64
CA THR A 21 5.22 15.85 -21.53
C THR A 21 6.50 16.62 -21.26
N TRP A 22 7.16 16.29 -20.16
CA TRP A 22 8.41 16.86 -19.68
C TRP A 22 9.53 15.83 -19.88
N LYS A 23 10.45 16.09 -20.80
CA LYS A 23 11.54 15.16 -21.13
C LYS A 23 12.80 15.52 -20.36
N VAL A 24 13.33 14.57 -19.59
CA VAL A 24 14.58 14.75 -18.84
C VAL A 24 15.75 14.25 -19.67
N GLU A 25 16.72 15.13 -19.93
CA GLU A 25 17.95 14.75 -20.65
C GLU A 25 18.85 13.86 -19.78
N SER A 26 19.46 12.83 -20.38
CA SER A 26 20.33 11.87 -19.69
C SER A 26 21.47 12.55 -18.93
N ASP A 27 22.13 13.53 -19.54
CA ASP A 27 23.24 14.26 -18.93
C ASP A 27 22.82 15.05 -17.69
N LEU A 28 21.62 15.66 -17.71
CA LEU A 28 21.10 16.41 -16.57
C LEU A 28 20.78 15.47 -15.41
N LEU A 29 20.13 14.34 -15.70
CA LEU A 29 19.80 13.34 -14.70
C LEU A 29 21.07 12.73 -14.10
N ASN A 30 22.04 12.33 -14.93
CA ASN A 30 23.33 11.79 -14.50
C ASN A 30 24.08 12.78 -13.58
N LYS A 31 24.17 14.06 -13.96
CA LYS A 31 24.79 15.10 -13.12
C LYS A 31 24.08 15.23 -11.77
N ALA A 32 22.74 15.25 -11.76
CA ALA A 32 21.96 15.35 -10.53
C ALA A 32 22.18 14.13 -9.61
N ILE A 33 22.27 12.93 -10.19
CA ILE A 33 22.55 11.68 -9.45
C ILE A 33 23.97 11.68 -8.87
N SER A 34 24.99 12.04 -9.67
CA SER A 34 26.38 12.07 -9.20
C SER A 34 26.57 13.04 -8.02
N ALA A 35 25.81 14.15 -8.00
CA ALA A 35 25.82 15.09 -6.88
C ALA A 35 25.26 14.51 -5.55
N LEU A 36 24.56 13.36 -5.60
CA LEU A 36 24.06 12.67 -4.40
C LEU A 36 25.17 11.95 -3.62
N SER A 37 26.27 11.57 -4.27
CA SER A 37 27.40 10.86 -3.66
C SER A 37 28.08 11.68 -2.56
N ASN A 38 27.99 13.01 -2.65
CA ASN A 38 28.69 13.95 -1.76
C ASN A 38 27.86 14.39 -0.54
N LYS A 39 26.68 13.82 -0.30
CA LYS A 39 25.79 14.24 0.80
C LYS A 39 25.60 13.13 1.83
N GLN A 40 26.11 13.34 3.04
CA GLN A 40 25.78 12.53 4.22
C GLN A 40 24.40 12.96 4.78
N GLY A 41 23.61 12.01 5.31
CA GLY A 41 22.56 12.30 6.30
C GLY A 41 21.09 12.43 5.87
N SER A 42 20.70 12.14 4.62
CA SER A 42 19.26 12.02 4.26
C SER A 42 19.05 11.12 3.03
N ALA A 43 17.81 10.67 2.79
CA ALA A 43 17.47 9.95 1.56
C ALA A 43 17.91 10.77 0.33
N LYS A 44 18.75 10.17 -0.51
CA LYS A 44 19.37 10.81 -1.66
C LYS A 44 18.32 11.07 -2.75
N ARG A 45 17.67 12.24 -2.71
CA ARG A 45 16.58 12.62 -3.62
C ARG A 45 17.04 13.53 -4.75
N VAL A 46 16.70 13.16 -5.98
CA VAL A 46 16.65 14.08 -7.13
C VAL A 46 15.22 14.58 -7.24
N VAL A 47 15.02 15.91 -7.33
CA VAL A 47 13.68 16.51 -7.39
C VAL A 47 13.48 17.13 -8.76
N ILE A 48 12.39 16.72 -9.42
CA ILE A 48 12.00 17.17 -10.75
C ILE A 48 10.67 17.92 -10.61
N PRO A 49 10.71 19.27 -10.58
CA PRO A 49 9.50 20.06 -10.52
C PRO A 49 8.83 20.13 -11.88
N VAL A 50 7.51 19.90 -11.88
CA VAL A 50 6.61 19.99 -13.02
C VAL A 50 5.51 20.99 -12.67
N THR A 51 5.36 22.00 -13.52
CA THR A 51 4.23 22.94 -13.43
C THR A 51 3.15 22.45 -14.37
N LEU A 52 1.91 22.30 -13.88
CA LEU A 52 0.81 21.85 -14.73
C LEU A 52 0.23 23.05 -15.48
N THR A 53 0.30 23.07 -16.81
CA THR A 53 -0.27 24.16 -17.63
C THR A 53 -1.53 23.74 -18.40
N ALA A 54 -1.67 22.45 -18.76
CA ALA A 54 -2.78 21.91 -19.55
C ALA A 54 -3.55 20.83 -18.76
N ASP A 55 -4.89 20.97 -18.65
CA ASP A 55 -5.86 19.98 -18.13
C ASP A 55 -5.50 19.25 -16.82
N LYS A 56 -4.51 19.80 -16.09
CA LYS A 56 -3.91 19.27 -14.86
C LYS A 56 -3.40 17.83 -14.99
N SER A 57 -2.85 17.48 -16.15
CA SER A 57 -2.19 16.19 -16.41
C SER A 57 -0.78 16.39 -16.96
N ALA A 58 0.19 15.62 -16.48
CA ALA A 58 1.55 15.66 -16.99
C ALA A 58 2.26 14.30 -16.92
N THR A 59 3.18 14.12 -17.86
CA THR A 59 4.10 12.98 -17.94
C THR A 59 5.53 13.48 -17.83
N VAL A 60 6.34 12.83 -17.00
CA VAL A 60 7.79 13.03 -16.97
C VAL A 60 8.47 11.81 -17.59
N GLU A 61 9.21 12.01 -18.68
CA GLU A 61 10.01 10.98 -19.33
C GLU A 61 11.43 11.00 -18.77
N LEU A 62 11.86 9.88 -18.19
CA LEU A 62 13.18 9.67 -17.63
C LEU A 62 13.96 8.66 -18.50
N PRO A 63 15.22 8.93 -18.85
CA PRO A 63 16.05 7.99 -19.61
C PRO A 63 16.41 6.77 -18.75
N ALA A 64 16.11 5.57 -19.26
CA ALA A 64 16.20 4.33 -18.49
C ALA A 64 17.65 3.93 -18.18
N ASP A 65 18.59 4.26 -19.06
CA ASP A 65 20.03 4.03 -18.86
C ASP A 65 20.58 4.86 -17.69
N ALA A 66 20.22 6.15 -17.61
CA ALA A 66 20.59 7.03 -16.50
C ALA A 66 20.00 6.54 -15.17
N LEU A 67 18.75 6.08 -15.16
CA LEU A 67 18.11 5.49 -13.97
C LEU A 67 18.81 4.19 -13.53
N ALA A 68 19.15 3.31 -14.48
CA ALA A 68 19.86 2.07 -14.18
C ALA A 68 21.28 2.33 -13.64
N ALA A 69 21.99 3.32 -14.20
CA ALA A 69 23.28 3.77 -13.67
C ALA A 69 23.15 4.32 -12.24
N ALA A 70 22.09 5.08 -11.96
CA ALA A 70 21.76 5.57 -10.61
C ALA A 70 21.59 4.42 -9.62
N GLY A 71 20.88 3.37 -10.03
CA GLY A 71 20.66 2.17 -9.23
C GLY A 71 21.95 1.48 -8.77
N THR A 72 22.98 1.52 -9.61
CA THR A 72 24.29 0.94 -9.31
C THR A 72 25.14 1.86 -8.42
N GLY A 73 25.19 3.17 -8.73
CA GLY A 73 26.05 4.13 -8.02
C GLY A 73 25.46 4.73 -6.74
N SER A 74 24.14 4.72 -6.60
CA SER A 74 23.41 5.24 -5.43
C SER A 74 22.13 4.42 -5.22
N PRO A 75 22.23 3.20 -4.66
CA PRO A 75 21.14 2.24 -4.67
C PRO A 75 19.91 2.63 -3.84
N THR A 76 20.05 3.62 -2.96
CA THR A 76 18.98 4.20 -2.13
C THR A 76 18.43 5.52 -2.68
N ALA A 77 18.85 5.91 -3.89
CA ALA A 77 18.38 7.14 -4.51
C ALA A 77 16.89 7.06 -4.88
N ILE A 78 16.23 8.22 -4.81
CA ILE A 78 14.82 8.38 -5.13
C ILE A 78 14.69 9.54 -6.12
N ILE A 79 13.96 9.31 -7.21
CA ILE A 79 13.52 10.35 -8.13
C ILE A 79 12.15 10.83 -7.65
N THR A 80 12.09 12.05 -7.14
CA THR A 80 10.85 12.70 -6.74
C THR A 80 10.38 13.61 -7.88
N VAL A 81 9.26 13.28 -8.50
CA VAL A 81 8.55 14.21 -9.39
C VAL A 81 7.51 14.98 -8.57
N THR A 82 7.55 16.30 -8.60
CA THR A 82 6.54 17.15 -7.95
C THR A 82 5.67 17.84 -8.99
N PHE A 83 4.36 17.69 -8.85
CA PHE A 83 3.35 18.38 -9.63
C PHE A 83 2.64 19.40 -8.75
N ASP A 84 1.85 20.30 -9.31
CA ASP A 84 1.03 21.21 -8.51
C ASP A 84 0.05 20.42 -7.62
N GLY A 85 0.29 20.45 -6.31
CA GLY A 85 -0.48 19.74 -5.30
C GLY A 85 -0.20 18.24 -5.14
N ALA A 86 0.79 17.65 -5.83
CA ALA A 86 1.05 16.21 -5.75
C ALA A 86 2.53 15.84 -5.94
N SER A 87 2.92 14.63 -5.52
CA SER A 87 4.26 14.11 -5.80
C SER A 87 4.29 12.59 -5.99
N TYR A 88 5.34 12.12 -6.67
CA TYR A 88 5.64 10.71 -6.86
C TYR A 88 7.12 10.45 -6.57
N ASP A 89 7.43 9.53 -5.66
CA ASP A 89 8.79 9.15 -5.25
C ASP A 89 9.17 7.78 -5.85
N LEU A 90 9.85 7.74 -7.00
CA LEU A 90 10.31 6.50 -7.63
C LEU A 90 11.71 6.10 -7.12
N PRO A 91 11.87 4.99 -6.36
CA PRO A 91 13.20 4.48 -6.03
C PRO A 91 13.88 3.92 -7.28
N VAL A 92 15.16 4.26 -7.49
CA VAL A 92 15.85 3.94 -8.77
C VAL A 92 16.05 2.44 -9.02
N ASN A 93 16.07 1.62 -7.97
CA ASN A 93 16.24 0.17 -8.04
C ASN A 93 14.93 -0.62 -8.00
N VAL A 94 13.77 0.05 -8.07
CA VAL A 94 12.48 -0.63 -7.97
C VAL A 94 12.11 -1.38 -9.27
N LEU A 95 12.76 -1.06 -10.39
CA LEU A 95 12.51 -1.63 -11.71
C LEU A 95 13.74 -2.37 -12.23
N ASP A 96 13.56 -3.57 -12.77
CA ASP A 96 14.58 -4.23 -13.60
C ASP A 96 14.52 -3.68 -15.03
N LEU A 97 15.07 -2.48 -15.21
CA LEU A 97 15.02 -1.77 -16.49
C LEU A 97 15.74 -2.53 -17.61
N LYS A 98 16.75 -3.33 -17.29
CA LYS A 98 17.46 -4.16 -18.28
C LYS A 98 16.56 -5.28 -18.80
N ALA A 99 15.88 -6.00 -17.90
CA ALA A 99 14.93 -7.03 -18.29
C ALA A 99 13.75 -6.46 -19.08
N ILE A 100 13.23 -5.30 -18.68
CA ILE A 100 12.11 -4.64 -19.37
C ILE A 100 12.54 -4.12 -20.75
N ALA A 101 13.70 -3.47 -20.89
CA ALA A 101 14.19 -3.04 -22.20
C ALA A 101 14.33 -4.23 -23.17
N LYS A 102 14.86 -5.36 -22.66
CA LYS A 102 14.97 -6.61 -23.42
C LYS A 102 13.61 -7.17 -23.84
N SER A 103 12.59 -7.15 -22.97
CA SER A 103 11.24 -7.63 -23.33
C SER A 103 10.57 -6.76 -24.39
N LEU A 104 10.88 -5.46 -24.41
CA LEU A 104 10.42 -4.53 -25.44
C LEU A 104 11.21 -4.68 -26.76
N GLY A 105 12.36 -5.36 -26.74
CA GLY A 105 13.27 -5.44 -27.88
C GLY A 105 13.92 -4.09 -28.18
N SER A 106 14.31 -3.36 -27.12
CA SER A 106 14.94 -2.05 -27.19
C SER A 106 16.27 -2.07 -26.45
N ASP A 107 17.23 -1.26 -26.89
CA ASP A 107 18.40 -0.95 -26.07
C ASP A 107 17.99 -0.04 -24.90
N LEU A 108 18.74 -0.13 -23.80
CA LEU A 108 18.46 0.63 -22.59
C LEU A 108 18.57 2.15 -22.80
N LYS A 109 19.51 2.60 -23.66
CA LYS A 109 19.71 4.00 -24.05
C LYS A 109 18.50 4.58 -24.83
N ASP A 110 17.75 3.73 -25.51
CA ASP A 110 16.57 4.10 -26.31
C ASP A 110 15.26 3.84 -25.54
N THR A 111 15.38 3.41 -24.27
CA THR A 111 14.26 3.11 -23.39
C THR A 111 13.99 4.27 -22.44
N LYS A 112 12.72 4.54 -22.20
CA LYS A 112 12.24 5.62 -21.31
C LYS A 112 11.34 5.08 -20.23
N VAL A 113 11.42 5.65 -19.05
CA VAL A 113 10.49 5.45 -17.93
C VAL A 113 9.62 6.70 -17.81
N SER A 114 8.30 6.55 -17.97
CA SER A 114 7.36 7.66 -17.93
C SER A 114 6.57 7.63 -16.62
N ILE A 115 6.68 8.68 -15.81
CA ILE A 115 5.86 8.89 -14.61
C ILE A 115 4.74 9.86 -14.97
N THR A 116 3.50 9.37 -14.91
CA THR A 116 2.33 10.13 -15.32
C THR A 116 1.45 10.44 -14.11
N LEU A 117 1.02 11.70 -14.02
CA LEU A 117 -0.08 12.14 -13.17
C LEU A 117 -1.22 12.62 -14.07
N LYS A 118 -2.43 12.09 -13.85
CA LYS A 118 -3.65 12.60 -14.47
C LYS A 118 -4.68 12.92 -13.42
N GLN A 119 -5.25 14.12 -13.46
CA GLN A 119 -6.46 14.39 -12.69
C GLN A 119 -7.67 13.77 -13.39
N VAL A 120 -8.48 13.05 -12.61
CA VAL A 120 -9.72 12.44 -13.12
C VAL A 120 -10.75 13.53 -13.37
N THR A 121 -11.25 13.65 -14.59
CA THR A 121 -12.18 14.71 -15.04
C THR A 121 -13.33 14.14 -15.87
N GLY A 122 -14.34 14.96 -16.17
CA GLY A 122 -15.44 14.61 -17.08
C GLY A 122 -16.27 13.42 -16.57
N GLN A 123 -16.76 12.59 -17.49
CA GLN A 123 -17.64 11.45 -17.17
C GLN A 123 -17.03 10.48 -16.15
N SER A 124 -15.70 10.27 -16.18
CA SER A 124 -15.03 9.42 -15.20
C SER A 124 -15.07 10.01 -13.79
N ALA A 125 -14.98 11.33 -13.66
CA ALA A 125 -15.10 12.00 -12.37
C ALA A 125 -16.55 11.97 -11.85
N GLU A 126 -17.52 12.14 -12.73
CA GLU A 126 -18.96 12.03 -12.40
C GLU A 126 -19.32 10.62 -11.92
N ALA A 127 -18.86 9.58 -12.62
CA ALA A 127 -19.06 8.19 -12.23
C ALA A 127 -18.41 7.87 -10.88
N LEU A 128 -17.17 8.33 -10.67
CA LEU A 128 -16.46 8.17 -9.39
C LEU A 128 -17.21 8.86 -8.26
N ALA A 129 -17.64 10.10 -8.44
CA ALA A 129 -18.39 10.86 -7.43
C ALA A 129 -19.73 10.21 -7.08
N LYS A 130 -20.46 9.69 -8.08
CA LYS A 130 -21.69 8.92 -7.86
C LYS A 130 -21.39 7.67 -7.02
N ASN A 131 -20.41 6.87 -7.43
CA ASN A 131 -20.08 5.63 -6.72
C ASN A 131 -19.57 5.91 -5.30
N ALA A 132 -18.83 7.00 -5.08
CA ALA A 132 -18.40 7.42 -3.75
C ALA A 132 -19.59 7.73 -2.85
N LYS A 133 -20.59 8.46 -3.37
CA LYS A 133 -21.84 8.75 -2.65
C LYS A 133 -22.62 7.48 -2.32
N ASP A 134 -22.76 6.57 -3.28
CA ASP A 134 -23.42 5.27 -3.09
C ASP A 134 -22.70 4.42 -2.01
N ALA A 135 -21.38 4.58 -1.87
CA ALA A 135 -20.56 3.96 -0.84
C ALA A 135 -20.48 4.76 0.48
N SER A 136 -21.24 5.84 0.63
CA SER A 136 -21.19 6.75 1.79
C SER A 136 -19.80 7.35 2.06
N LEU A 137 -19.04 7.61 1.00
CA LEU A 137 -17.73 8.25 1.03
C LEU A 137 -17.83 9.69 0.54
N ASN A 138 -17.43 10.65 1.38
CA ASN A 138 -17.33 12.05 1.00
C ASN A 138 -15.96 12.32 0.35
N LEU A 139 -15.92 12.86 -0.87
CA LEU A 139 -14.67 13.21 -1.53
C LEU A 139 -14.10 14.51 -0.96
N LEU A 140 -12.84 14.50 -0.52
CA LEU A 140 -12.14 15.67 0.03
C LEU A 140 -11.33 16.45 -1.02
N GLY A 141 -11.32 15.96 -2.26
CA GLY A 141 -10.59 16.54 -3.37
C GLY A 141 -10.79 15.73 -4.65
N GLN A 142 -10.20 16.22 -5.74
CA GLN A 142 -10.25 15.54 -7.02
C GLN A 142 -9.39 14.26 -6.98
N ALA A 143 -9.90 13.18 -7.57
CA ALA A 143 -9.14 11.94 -7.69
C ALA A 143 -7.97 12.10 -8.68
N ILE A 144 -6.87 11.42 -8.39
CA ILE A 144 -5.63 11.49 -9.15
C ILE A 144 -5.22 10.08 -9.56
N GLU A 145 -4.98 9.89 -10.84
CA GLU A 145 -4.31 8.70 -11.38
C GLU A 145 -2.81 8.92 -11.36
N PHE A 146 -2.09 7.95 -10.79
CA PHE A 146 -0.65 7.83 -10.98
C PHE A 146 -0.34 6.54 -11.74
N SER A 147 0.40 6.68 -12.83
CA SER A 147 0.89 5.54 -13.60
C SER A 147 2.37 5.66 -13.95
N VAL A 148 3.04 4.51 -14.03
CA VAL A 148 4.41 4.38 -14.52
C VAL A 148 4.42 3.39 -15.66
N THR A 149 4.97 3.81 -16.79
CA THR A 149 5.18 2.96 -17.97
C THR A 149 6.65 2.98 -18.36
N VAL A 150 7.08 1.92 -19.06
CA VAL A 150 8.40 1.83 -19.66
C VAL A 150 8.21 1.57 -21.15
N SER A 151 8.82 2.39 -21.99
CA SER A 151 8.64 2.34 -23.44
C SER A 151 9.98 2.31 -24.17
N GLY A 152 10.03 1.59 -25.28
CA GLY A 152 11.19 1.46 -26.14
C GLY A 152 10.80 0.73 -27.43
N ASN A 153 11.46 1.06 -28.54
CA ASN A 153 11.19 0.46 -29.86
C ASN A 153 9.69 0.47 -30.27
N GLY A 154 9.01 1.60 -30.04
CA GLY A 154 7.58 1.78 -30.34
C GLY A 154 6.61 0.95 -29.47
N LYS A 155 7.11 0.18 -28.51
CA LYS A 155 6.31 -0.60 -27.55
C LYS A 155 6.30 0.06 -26.18
N SER A 156 5.28 -0.26 -25.39
CA SER A 156 5.12 0.23 -24.01
C SER A 156 4.65 -0.90 -23.10
N GLN A 157 5.18 -0.93 -21.88
CA GLN A 157 4.78 -1.82 -20.80
C GLN A 157 4.40 -0.98 -19.58
N GLU A 158 3.19 -1.18 -19.06
CA GLU A 158 2.80 -0.60 -17.77
C GLU A 158 3.43 -1.37 -16.61
N ILE A 159 3.93 -0.64 -15.60
CA ILE A 159 4.42 -1.24 -14.37
C ILE A 159 3.27 -1.46 -13.40
N ALA A 160 2.67 -2.64 -13.47
CA ALA A 160 1.50 -3.00 -12.67
C ALA A 160 1.78 -3.13 -11.16
N ASN A 161 3.00 -3.53 -10.77
CA ASN A 161 3.44 -3.54 -9.37
C ASN A 161 4.97 -3.45 -9.19
N TYR A 162 5.38 -3.12 -7.96
CA TYR A 162 6.78 -2.94 -7.52
C TYR A 162 7.24 -4.06 -6.56
N GLY A 163 6.66 -5.26 -6.68
CA GLY A 163 6.89 -6.35 -5.73
C GLY A 163 6.51 -5.95 -4.29
N SER A 164 7.44 -6.13 -3.36
CA SER A 164 7.30 -5.73 -1.95
C SER A 164 7.58 -4.26 -1.67
N THR A 165 8.04 -3.49 -2.66
CA THR A 165 8.43 -2.09 -2.43
C THR A 165 7.21 -1.18 -2.47
N TYR A 166 6.95 -0.49 -1.35
CA TYR A 166 5.92 0.54 -1.28
C TYR A 166 6.46 1.87 -1.78
N VAL A 167 6.07 2.22 -3.00
CA VAL A 167 6.36 3.52 -3.60
C VAL A 167 5.49 4.59 -2.94
N THR A 168 6.06 5.77 -2.70
CA THR A 168 5.38 6.87 -2.01
C THR A 168 4.81 7.86 -3.01
N ARG A 169 3.58 8.30 -2.76
CA ARG A 169 2.93 9.40 -3.49
C ARG A 169 2.41 10.39 -2.46
N THR A 170 2.35 11.67 -2.82
CA THR A 170 1.73 12.69 -1.97
C THR A 170 0.60 13.36 -2.72
N ILE A 171 -0.51 13.60 -2.04
CA ILE A 171 -1.59 14.47 -2.49
C ILE A 171 -1.74 15.58 -1.45
N THR A 172 -1.85 16.83 -1.91
CA THR A 172 -2.02 18.01 -1.05
C THR A 172 -3.46 18.47 -1.13
N LEU A 173 -4.13 18.57 0.02
CA LEU A 173 -5.41 19.22 0.14
C LEU A 173 -5.21 20.66 0.61
N ASN A 174 -5.88 21.61 -0.04
CA ASN A 174 -5.88 23.02 0.34
C ASN A 174 -6.83 23.31 1.53
N GLN A 175 -6.87 22.38 2.48
CA GLN A 175 -7.66 22.45 3.70
C GLN A 175 -6.98 21.61 4.79
N SER A 176 -7.25 21.96 6.05
CA SER A 176 -6.86 21.15 7.20
C SER A 176 -7.91 20.09 7.45
N VAL A 177 -7.49 18.83 7.52
CA VAL A 177 -8.37 17.70 7.79
C VAL A 177 -7.82 16.93 8.99
N ASN A 178 -8.68 16.62 9.96
CA ASN A 178 -8.31 15.80 11.11
C ASN A 178 -7.96 14.38 10.62
N GLY A 179 -6.75 13.87 10.83
CA GLY A 179 -6.28 12.59 10.24
C GLY A 179 -7.03 11.32 10.65
N ILE A 180 -7.97 11.40 11.60
CA ILE A 180 -8.72 10.26 12.12
C ILE A 180 -9.75 9.72 11.10
N THR A 181 -10.65 10.57 10.62
CA THR A 181 -11.78 10.21 9.72
C THR A 181 -11.44 10.09 8.23
N PRO A 182 -10.40 10.75 7.70
CA PRO A 182 -9.99 10.61 6.32
C PRO A 182 -9.30 9.28 6.04
N SER A 183 -9.43 8.87 4.79
CA SER A 183 -8.78 7.72 4.21
C SER A 183 -8.35 8.00 2.79
N VAL A 184 -7.55 7.11 2.25
CA VAL A 184 -7.27 7.04 0.82
C VAL A 184 -7.81 5.73 0.31
N VAL A 185 -8.50 5.80 -0.82
CA VAL A 185 -9.04 4.63 -1.50
C VAL A 185 -8.53 4.57 -2.95
N VAL A 186 -8.29 3.36 -3.45
CA VAL A 186 -8.22 3.11 -4.90
C VAL A 186 -9.65 3.00 -5.43
N TYR A 187 -9.90 3.64 -6.57
CA TYR A 187 -11.12 3.43 -7.35
C TYR A 187 -10.86 2.47 -8.51
N ASP A 188 -11.61 1.39 -8.57
CA ASP A 188 -11.66 0.51 -9.74
C ASP A 188 -12.82 0.95 -10.64
N ALA A 189 -12.50 1.56 -11.78
CA ALA A 189 -13.49 2.07 -12.72
C ALA A 189 -14.31 0.96 -13.39
N ALA A 190 -13.81 -0.27 -13.50
CA ALA A 190 -14.52 -1.38 -14.12
C ALA A 190 -15.62 -1.92 -13.20
N SER A 191 -15.34 -2.00 -11.89
CA SER A 191 -16.29 -2.52 -10.90
C SER A 191 -17.04 -1.45 -10.12
N GLY A 192 -16.61 -0.19 -10.20
CA GLY A 192 -17.13 0.93 -9.40
C GLY A 192 -16.76 0.84 -7.92
N LYS A 193 -15.87 -0.07 -7.52
CA LYS A 193 -15.54 -0.34 -6.11
C LYS A 193 -14.39 0.51 -5.61
N PHE A 194 -14.43 0.77 -4.30
CA PHE A 194 -13.35 1.42 -3.56
C PHE A 194 -12.68 0.43 -2.61
N SER A 195 -11.35 0.50 -2.54
CA SER A 195 -10.55 -0.31 -1.62
C SER A 195 -9.57 0.56 -0.86
N PHE A 196 -9.43 0.32 0.45
CA PHE A 196 -8.48 1.03 1.32
C PHE A 196 -7.05 1.03 0.75
N VAL A 197 -6.34 2.13 1.00
CA VAL A 197 -4.91 2.28 0.73
C VAL A 197 -4.21 2.82 1.96
N PRO A 198 -3.07 2.23 2.34
CA PRO A 198 -2.17 2.82 3.33
C PRO A 198 -1.84 4.28 3.05
N ALA A 199 -2.18 5.15 3.99
CA ALA A 199 -1.86 6.57 3.92
C ALA A 199 -1.76 7.21 5.31
N THR A 200 -0.85 8.17 5.45
CA THR A 200 -0.74 9.03 6.64
C THR A 200 -1.07 10.47 6.29
N PHE A 201 -1.63 11.21 7.24
CA PHE A 201 -2.08 12.58 7.08
C PHE A 201 -1.28 13.52 7.98
N SER A 202 -0.78 14.63 7.43
CA SER A 202 -0.09 15.65 8.23
C SER A 202 -0.56 17.04 7.82
N VAL A 203 -0.77 17.92 8.80
CA VAL A 203 -1.19 19.30 8.56
C VAL A 203 0.02 20.22 8.72
N VAL A 204 0.33 21.00 7.69
CA VAL A 204 1.39 22.01 7.71
C VAL A 204 0.84 23.29 7.10
N ALA A 205 0.91 24.39 7.84
CA ALA A 205 0.45 25.72 7.41
C ALA A 205 -0.97 25.72 6.82
N GLY A 206 -1.91 25.04 7.49
CA GLY A 206 -3.32 24.98 7.09
C GLY A 206 -3.65 24.03 5.94
N LYS A 207 -2.64 23.37 5.33
CA LYS A 207 -2.80 22.38 4.25
C LYS A 207 -2.55 20.97 4.76
N THR A 208 -3.25 20.00 4.19
CA THR A 208 -3.06 18.58 4.53
C THR A 208 -2.23 17.88 3.47
N PHE A 209 -1.14 17.25 3.89
CA PHE A 209 -0.28 16.39 3.07
C PHE A 209 -0.65 14.93 3.34
N VAL A 210 -1.20 14.28 2.31
CA VAL A 210 -1.62 12.88 2.34
C VAL A 210 -0.52 12.03 1.71
N THR A 211 0.21 11.30 2.53
CA THR A 211 1.32 10.43 2.09
C THR A 211 0.81 9.01 1.88
N ILE A 212 0.70 8.60 0.62
CA ILE A 212 0.16 7.31 0.19
C ILE A 212 1.31 6.32 0.00
N LYS A 213 1.15 5.09 0.50
CA LYS A 213 2.07 3.98 0.30
C LYS A 213 1.40 2.90 -0.55
N ARG A 214 1.88 2.70 -1.78
CA ARG A 214 1.29 1.70 -2.69
C ARG A 214 2.35 1.07 -3.60
N ASN A 215 2.24 -0.23 -3.82
CA ASN A 215 3.12 -1.00 -4.68
C ASN A 215 2.65 -1.10 -6.15
N GLY A 216 1.84 -0.17 -6.68
CA GLY A 216 1.42 -0.16 -8.09
C GLY A 216 0.69 1.11 -8.54
N ASN A 217 0.37 1.18 -9.83
CA ASN A 217 -0.38 2.30 -10.45
C ASN A 217 -1.86 2.24 -10.09
N SER A 218 -2.53 3.36 -9.82
CA SER A 218 -3.96 3.37 -9.50
C SER A 218 -4.57 4.78 -9.65
N VAL A 219 -5.89 4.85 -9.66
CA VAL A 219 -6.66 6.06 -9.35
C VAL A 219 -6.88 6.14 -7.84
N TYR A 220 -6.46 7.24 -7.23
CA TYR A 220 -6.58 7.49 -5.78
C TYR A 220 -7.57 8.61 -5.51
N ALA A 221 -8.45 8.39 -4.55
CA ALA A 221 -9.31 9.43 -3.99
C ALA A 221 -9.02 9.59 -2.51
N VAL A 222 -8.94 10.84 -2.04
CA VAL A 222 -8.95 11.14 -0.61
C VAL A 222 -10.40 11.32 -0.21
N VAL A 223 -10.83 10.49 0.73
CA VAL A 223 -12.23 10.41 1.18
C VAL A 223 -12.33 10.63 2.68
N GLU A 224 -13.50 11.03 3.13
CA GLU A 224 -13.89 11.02 4.53
C GLU A 224 -15.16 10.21 4.70
N SER A 225 -15.19 9.40 5.76
CA SER A 225 -16.41 8.76 6.20
C SER A 225 -16.42 8.67 7.72
N LYS A 226 -17.61 8.53 8.30
CA LYS A 226 -17.78 8.27 9.72
C LYS A 226 -18.69 7.07 9.87
N LYS A 227 -18.13 5.94 10.31
CA LYS A 227 -18.88 4.70 10.50
C LYS A 227 -18.86 4.30 11.98
N THR A 228 -20.03 3.89 12.47
CA THR A 228 -20.24 3.30 13.80
C THR A 228 -21.27 2.17 13.68
N PHE A 229 -21.43 1.38 14.74
CA PHE A 229 -22.35 0.26 14.80
C PHE A 229 -23.11 0.27 16.13
N SER A 230 -24.34 -0.22 16.12
CA SER A 230 -25.25 -0.19 17.28
C SER A 230 -24.74 -1.06 18.45
N ASP A 231 -24.05 -2.16 18.14
CA ASP A 231 -23.63 -3.19 19.08
C ASP A 231 -22.25 -2.94 19.72
N ILE A 232 -21.59 -1.83 19.38
CA ILE A 232 -20.24 -1.50 19.90
C ILE A 232 -20.22 -0.29 20.86
N GLN A 233 -21.36 0.33 21.17
CA GLN A 233 -21.41 1.63 21.85
C GLN A 233 -20.68 1.67 23.20
N LYS A 234 -20.69 0.56 23.95
CA LYS A 234 -19.98 0.37 25.23
C LYS A 234 -18.83 -0.65 25.14
N HIS A 235 -18.48 -1.07 23.92
CA HIS A 235 -17.48 -2.11 23.71
C HIS A 235 -16.06 -1.53 23.78
N TRP A 236 -15.11 -2.25 24.40
CA TRP A 236 -13.74 -1.77 24.61
C TRP A 236 -13.03 -1.44 23.28
N ALA A 237 -13.33 -2.21 22.22
CA ALA A 237 -12.73 -2.05 20.90
C ALA A 237 -13.42 -0.98 20.03
N ARG A 238 -14.43 -0.25 20.55
CA ARG A 238 -15.24 0.69 19.78
C ARG A 238 -14.40 1.65 18.94
N ALA A 239 -13.41 2.30 19.56
CA ALA A 239 -12.60 3.30 18.89
C ALA A 239 -11.76 2.70 17.75
N ASP A 240 -11.19 1.51 17.95
CA ASP A 240 -10.41 0.82 16.92
C ASP A 240 -11.31 0.36 15.76
N ILE A 241 -12.52 -0.14 16.07
CA ILE A 241 -13.52 -0.55 15.07
C ILE A 241 -13.99 0.65 14.25
N GLU A 242 -14.42 1.74 14.90
CA GLU A 242 -14.88 2.97 14.23
C GLU A 242 -13.77 3.58 13.37
N LEU A 243 -12.51 3.55 13.83
CA LEU A 243 -11.36 4.04 13.07
C LEU A 243 -11.17 3.24 11.77
N LEU A 244 -11.07 1.92 11.85
CA LEU A 244 -10.82 1.09 10.67
C LEU A 244 -12.03 1.06 9.72
N ALA A 245 -13.25 1.14 10.26
CA ALA A 245 -14.46 1.25 9.45
C ALA A 245 -14.54 2.60 8.71
N SER A 246 -14.23 3.69 9.39
CA SER A 246 -14.18 5.03 8.79
C SER A 246 -13.06 5.16 7.74
N LYS A 247 -12.02 4.31 7.84
CA LYS A 247 -10.98 4.18 6.80
C LYS A 247 -11.39 3.33 5.60
N ALA A 248 -12.62 2.81 5.55
CA ALA A 248 -13.11 1.89 4.53
C ALA A 248 -12.30 0.57 4.44
N LEU A 249 -11.63 0.18 5.52
CA LEU A 249 -10.86 -1.06 5.61
C LEU A 249 -11.68 -2.20 6.23
N LEU A 250 -12.48 -1.88 7.24
CA LEU A 250 -13.24 -2.86 8.00
C LEU A 250 -14.75 -2.60 7.83
N LYS A 251 -15.54 -3.67 7.72
CA LYS A 251 -16.99 -3.61 7.49
C LYS A 251 -17.74 -4.40 8.55
N GLY A 252 -18.96 -3.98 8.87
CA GLY A 252 -19.88 -4.75 9.70
C GLY A 252 -20.40 -5.99 8.96
N ILE A 253 -21.09 -6.86 9.69
CA ILE A 253 -21.85 -7.97 9.09
C ILE A 253 -23.16 -7.46 8.47
N SER A 254 -23.58 -6.25 8.84
CA SER A 254 -24.64 -5.46 8.23
C SER A 254 -24.26 -3.97 8.30
N GLU A 255 -25.14 -3.10 7.81
CA GLU A 255 -24.93 -1.65 7.92
C GLU A 255 -24.86 -1.15 9.37
N ASP A 256 -25.60 -1.77 10.29
CA ASP A 256 -25.74 -1.29 11.68
C ASP A 256 -25.11 -2.22 12.74
N THR A 257 -24.60 -3.39 12.35
CA THR A 257 -24.07 -4.41 13.28
C THR A 257 -22.66 -4.84 12.91
N PHE A 258 -21.75 -4.82 13.88
CA PHE A 258 -20.37 -5.25 13.69
C PHE A 258 -20.09 -6.71 14.12
N ALA A 259 -20.80 -7.20 15.13
CA ALA A 259 -20.60 -8.47 15.82
C ALA A 259 -19.20 -8.61 16.48
N PRO A 260 -18.83 -7.74 17.44
CA PRO A 260 -17.46 -7.66 17.97
C PRO A 260 -16.94 -8.96 18.60
N ASN A 261 -17.82 -9.79 19.16
CA ASN A 261 -17.45 -11.03 19.84
C ASN A 261 -17.50 -12.27 18.94
N GLN A 262 -17.87 -12.12 17.67
CA GLN A 262 -17.87 -13.23 16.71
C GLN A 262 -16.42 -13.64 16.41
N LEU A 263 -16.17 -14.95 16.35
CA LEU A 263 -14.89 -15.50 15.93
C LEU A 263 -14.69 -15.30 14.43
N ILE A 264 -13.43 -15.06 14.02
CA ILE A 264 -13.09 -14.87 12.61
C ILE A 264 -12.45 -16.10 12.01
N THR A 265 -12.69 -16.30 10.71
CA THR A 265 -12.07 -17.37 9.94
C THR A 265 -10.68 -16.98 9.43
N ARG A 266 -9.91 -17.98 9.02
CA ARG A 266 -8.60 -17.79 8.37
C ARG A 266 -8.70 -16.97 7.09
N ALA A 267 -9.76 -17.17 6.28
CA ALA A 267 -9.96 -16.41 5.05
C ALA A 267 -10.36 -14.95 5.30
N GLU A 268 -11.19 -14.70 6.32
CA GLU A 268 -11.55 -13.33 6.73
C GLU A 268 -10.29 -12.55 7.13
N PHE A 269 -9.47 -13.12 8.01
CA PHE A 269 -8.26 -12.43 8.46
C PHE A 269 -7.23 -12.25 7.34
N ALA A 270 -7.04 -13.26 6.47
CA ALA A 270 -6.16 -13.15 5.31
C ALA A 270 -6.60 -12.04 4.36
N THR A 271 -7.91 -11.92 4.14
CA THR A 271 -8.52 -10.89 3.30
C THR A 271 -8.29 -9.50 3.89
N LEU A 272 -8.61 -9.32 5.16
CA LEU A 272 -8.42 -8.03 5.84
C LEU A 272 -6.95 -7.62 5.84
N LEU A 273 -6.03 -8.56 6.09
CA LEU A 273 -4.60 -8.28 6.11
C LEU A 273 -4.07 -7.89 4.72
N ALA A 274 -4.52 -8.57 3.66
CA ALA A 274 -4.18 -8.20 2.28
C ALA A 274 -4.70 -6.79 1.92
N GLN A 275 -5.93 -6.47 2.32
CA GLN A 275 -6.52 -5.14 2.14
C GLN A 275 -5.79 -4.07 2.96
N ALA A 276 -5.43 -4.36 4.22
CA ALA A 276 -4.69 -3.46 5.11
C ALA A 276 -3.31 -3.10 4.53
N LEU A 277 -2.70 -4.02 3.79
CA LEU A 277 -1.47 -3.79 3.05
C LEU A 277 -1.70 -3.14 1.68
N GLY A 278 -2.95 -2.92 1.28
CA GLY A 278 -3.32 -2.39 -0.03
C GLY A 278 -2.90 -3.30 -1.18
N LEU A 279 -2.93 -4.62 -1.00
CA LEU A 279 -2.63 -5.59 -2.06
C LEU A 279 -3.76 -5.65 -3.09
N ARG A 280 -3.40 -5.97 -4.33
CA ARG A 280 -4.36 -6.25 -5.41
C ARG A 280 -4.80 -7.70 -5.34
N GLU A 281 -6.08 -7.94 -5.57
CA GLU A 281 -6.59 -9.30 -5.77
C GLU A 281 -5.82 -10.00 -6.90
N ASP A 282 -5.45 -11.26 -6.65
CA ASP A 282 -4.80 -12.14 -7.62
C ASP A 282 -5.36 -13.55 -7.46
N LYS A 283 -6.50 -13.80 -8.10
CA LYS A 283 -7.17 -15.10 -8.06
C LYS A 283 -6.28 -16.22 -8.58
N SER A 284 -5.41 -15.94 -9.54
CA SER A 284 -4.52 -16.94 -10.15
C SER A 284 -3.45 -17.47 -9.19
N ALA A 285 -3.20 -16.73 -8.10
CA ALA A 285 -2.21 -17.09 -7.10
C ALA A 285 -2.76 -17.98 -5.96
N ALA A 286 -4.07 -18.15 -5.86
CA ALA A 286 -4.70 -19.04 -4.90
C ALA A 286 -4.60 -20.51 -5.37
N LYS A 287 -3.46 -21.15 -5.10
CA LYS A 287 -3.17 -22.55 -5.52
C LYS A 287 -3.56 -23.61 -4.48
N PHE A 288 -4.55 -23.32 -3.65
CA PHE A 288 -4.99 -24.23 -2.58
C PHE A 288 -6.10 -25.15 -3.10
N SER A 289 -6.11 -26.42 -2.65
CA SER A 289 -7.04 -27.44 -3.15
C SER A 289 -8.52 -27.16 -2.81
N ASP A 290 -8.76 -26.32 -1.80
CA ASP A 290 -10.07 -25.95 -1.26
C ASP A 290 -10.48 -24.50 -1.58
N ILE A 291 -9.83 -23.88 -2.58
CA ILE A 291 -10.22 -22.55 -3.10
C ILE A 291 -10.38 -22.65 -4.61
N THR A 292 -11.62 -22.44 -5.08
CA THR A 292 -11.98 -22.61 -6.50
C THR A 292 -11.79 -21.33 -7.33
N GLY A 293 -11.66 -20.17 -6.69
CA GLY A 293 -11.52 -18.86 -7.36
C GLY A 293 -12.85 -18.11 -7.53
N THR A 294 -13.96 -18.76 -7.21
CA THR A 294 -15.32 -18.19 -7.28
C THR A 294 -15.70 -17.46 -5.99
N GLU A 295 -15.05 -17.82 -4.88
CA GLU A 295 -15.27 -17.26 -3.56
C GLU A 295 -14.79 -15.81 -3.49
N SER A 296 -15.49 -14.97 -2.73
CA SER A 296 -15.19 -13.54 -2.61
C SER A 296 -13.80 -13.25 -2.02
N TYR A 297 -13.29 -14.16 -1.18
CA TYR A 297 -11.96 -14.04 -0.58
C TYR A 297 -10.83 -14.57 -1.47
N ALA A 298 -11.12 -15.32 -2.54
CA ALA A 298 -10.11 -16.04 -3.31
C ALA A 298 -9.04 -15.11 -3.90
N GLY A 299 -9.43 -13.93 -4.36
CA GLY A 299 -8.52 -12.92 -4.89
C GLY A 299 -7.53 -12.40 -3.85
N TYR A 300 -8.00 -12.07 -2.65
CA TYR A 300 -7.14 -11.56 -1.58
C TYR A 300 -6.30 -12.67 -0.92
N VAL A 301 -6.85 -13.87 -0.75
CA VAL A 301 -6.07 -15.03 -0.28
C VAL A 301 -4.95 -15.35 -1.26
N GLY A 302 -5.22 -15.34 -2.57
CA GLY A 302 -4.20 -15.50 -3.60
C GLY A 302 -3.13 -14.41 -3.55
N ALA A 303 -3.53 -13.15 -3.39
CA ALA A 303 -2.60 -12.03 -3.23
C ALA A 303 -1.71 -12.19 -1.98
N ALA A 304 -2.29 -12.58 -0.85
CA ALA A 304 -1.57 -12.84 0.38
C ALA A 304 -0.60 -14.03 0.26
N ALA A 305 -0.99 -15.09 -0.47
CA ALA A 305 -0.14 -16.24 -0.72
C ALA A 305 1.05 -15.87 -1.61
N LYS A 306 0.82 -15.09 -2.67
CA LYS A 306 1.89 -14.55 -3.55
C LYS A 306 2.86 -13.67 -2.78
N ALA A 307 2.36 -12.88 -1.83
CA ALA A 307 3.15 -12.06 -0.91
C ALA A 307 3.83 -12.88 0.21
N LYS A 308 3.61 -14.20 0.28
CA LYS A 308 4.10 -15.11 1.34
C LYS A 308 3.63 -14.73 2.74
N ILE A 309 2.51 -14.04 2.83
CA ILE A 309 1.86 -13.68 4.10
C ILE A 309 1.16 -14.90 4.69
N VAL A 310 0.52 -15.68 3.82
CA VAL A 310 -0.20 -16.90 4.19
C VAL A 310 0.41 -18.12 3.51
N SER A 311 0.22 -19.26 4.16
CA SER A 311 0.57 -20.58 3.62
C SER A 311 -0.56 -21.57 3.89
N GLY A 312 -0.65 -22.58 3.04
CA GLY A 312 -1.55 -23.72 3.23
C GLY A 312 -0.98 -24.71 4.26
N LYS A 313 -1.76 -25.74 4.54
CA LYS A 313 -1.35 -26.90 5.33
C LYS A 313 -0.63 -27.91 4.44
N ASN A 314 -0.01 -28.92 5.07
CA ASN A 314 0.76 -29.96 4.37
C ASN A 314 -0.10 -30.81 3.41
N ASP A 315 -1.43 -30.83 3.61
CA ASP A 315 -2.40 -31.51 2.75
C ASP A 315 -2.77 -30.69 1.49
N GLY A 316 -2.17 -29.51 1.30
CA GLY A 316 -2.45 -28.60 0.18
C GLY A 316 -3.67 -27.69 0.37
N SER A 317 -4.41 -27.83 1.48
CA SER A 317 -5.58 -27.01 1.80
C SER A 317 -5.18 -25.68 2.48
N PHE A 318 -6.00 -24.64 2.33
CA PHE A 318 -5.88 -23.39 3.10
C PHE A 318 -6.72 -23.41 4.37
N ARG A 319 -7.86 -24.11 4.32
CA ARG A 319 -8.94 -24.19 5.30
C ARG A 319 -9.55 -22.83 5.59
N PRO A 320 -10.22 -22.23 4.58
CA PRO A 320 -10.69 -20.85 4.65
C PRO A 320 -11.68 -20.60 5.79
N ASP A 321 -12.54 -21.57 6.08
CA ASP A 321 -13.65 -21.44 7.05
C ASP A 321 -13.29 -21.86 8.47
N GLU A 322 -12.08 -22.39 8.71
CA GLU A 322 -11.62 -22.67 10.07
C GLU A 322 -11.36 -21.35 10.82
N ASN A 323 -11.80 -21.29 12.08
CA ASN A 323 -11.47 -20.16 12.95
C ASN A 323 -9.95 -20.06 13.14
N ILE A 324 -9.42 -18.85 13.06
CA ILE A 324 -7.98 -18.62 13.20
C ILE A 324 -7.56 -18.62 14.68
N THR A 325 -6.47 -19.32 14.99
CA THR A 325 -5.87 -19.25 16.33
C THR A 325 -4.95 -18.04 16.49
N ARG A 326 -4.71 -17.61 17.72
CA ARG A 326 -3.82 -16.49 18.02
C ARG A 326 -2.39 -16.69 17.50
N GLU A 327 -1.85 -17.91 17.56
CA GLU A 327 -0.51 -18.18 17.01
C GLU A 327 -0.47 -18.18 15.47
N GLN A 328 -1.56 -18.61 14.80
CA GLN A 328 -1.68 -18.50 13.34
C GLN A 328 -1.76 -17.05 12.89
N MET A 329 -2.56 -16.23 13.60
CA MET A 329 -2.64 -14.79 13.39
C MET A 329 -1.27 -14.12 13.54
N ALA A 330 -0.52 -14.48 14.59
CA ALA A 330 0.83 -13.95 14.81
C ALA A 330 1.77 -14.25 13.65
N VAL A 331 1.72 -15.46 13.07
CA VAL A 331 2.53 -15.81 11.90
C VAL A 331 2.17 -14.98 10.67
N MET A 332 0.88 -14.80 10.39
CA MET A 332 0.45 -14.00 9.24
C MET A 332 0.88 -12.53 9.38
N ILE A 333 0.76 -11.95 10.58
CA ILE A 333 1.20 -10.58 10.87
C ILE A 333 2.71 -10.43 10.75
N ALA A 334 3.49 -11.35 11.34
CA ALA A 334 4.95 -11.35 11.21
C ALA A 334 5.38 -11.43 9.73
N ASN A 335 4.73 -12.28 8.94
CA ASN A 335 4.99 -12.36 7.52
C ASN A 335 4.62 -11.08 6.77
N ALA A 336 3.53 -10.40 7.14
CA ALA A 336 3.18 -9.08 6.59
C ALA A 336 4.26 -8.02 6.91
N ILE A 337 4.79 -8.01 8.13
CA ILE A 337 5.88 -7.11 8.56
C ILE A 337 7.16 -7.37 7.75
N ARG A 338 7.53 -8.64 7.56
CA ARG A 338 8.67 -9.04 6.73
C ARG A 338 8.45 -8.70 5.25
N PHE A 339 7.23 -8.90 4.74
CA PHE A 339 6.87 -8.57 3.36
C PHE A 339 7.12 -7.08 3.06
N VAL A 340 6.76 -6.18 3.95
CA VAL A 340 7.00 -4.73 3.79
C VAL A 340 8.45 -4.31 4.08
N GLY A 341 9.36 -5.26 4.29
CA GLY A 341 10.79 -5.01 4.47
C GLY A 341 11.19 -4.53 5.86
N LYS A 342 10.32 -4.63 6.87
CA LYS A 342 10.64 -4.29 8.26
C LYS A 342 11.07 -5.54 9.03
N ASN A 343 12.33 -5.94 8.94
CA ASN A 343 12.84 -7.03 9.79
C ASN A 343 12.92 -6.55 11.25
N SER A 344 12.25 -7.25 12.17
CA SER A 344 12.01 -6.72 13.52
C SER A 344 12.43 -7.63 14.69
N GLY A 345 12.94 -8.85 14.46
CA GLY A 345 13.27 -9.76 15.56
C GLY A 345 14.73 -10.21 15.57
N ASN A 346 15.43 -9.99 16.68
CA ASN A 346 16.66 -10.73 16.96
C ASN A 346 16.27 -12.12 17.50
N LYS A 347 16.60 -13.18 16.75
CA LYS A 347 16.29 -14.57 17.14
C LYS A 347 16.90 -14.97 18.50
N ALA A 348 17.97 -14.29 18.93
CA ALA A 348 18.73 -14.66 20.11
C ALA A 348 17.97 -14.51 21.44
N ASP A 349 16.91 -13.68 21.48
CA ASP A 349 16.22 -13.32 22.73
C ASP A 349 14.80 -13.91 22.87
N ALA A 350 14.42 -14.83 21.97
CA ALA A 350 13.05 -15.38 21.94
C ALA A 350 12.58 -15.93 23.28
N ASP A 351 13.39 -16.79 23.91
CA ASP A 351 13.04 -17.43 25.19
C ASP A 351 12.97 -16.43 26.33
N LYS A 352 13.82 -15.40 26.30
CA LYS A 352 13.86 -14.36 27.33
C LYS A 352 12.62 -13.45 27.27
N VAL A 353 12.25 -13.01 26.08
CA VAL A 353 11.07 -12.14 25.89
C VAL A 353 9.78 -12.89 26.15
N LEU A 354 9.70 -14.15 25.72
CA LEU A 354 8.50 -14.97 25.89
C LEU A 354 8.37 -15.57 27.30
N ALA A 355 9.42 -15.54 28.13
CA ALA A 355 9.37 -15.99 29.53
C ALA A 355 8.33 -15.28 30.40
N LYS A 356 7.87 -14.09 30.00
CA LYS A 356 6.75 -13.41 30.67
C LYS A 356 5.41 -14.14 30.55
N PHE A 357 5.30 -15.06 29.58
CA PHE A 357 4.10 -15.87 29.36
C PHE A 357 4.28 -17.26 29.96
N LYS A 358 3.43 -17.60 30.95
CA LYS A 358 3.45 -18.92 31.62
C LYS A 358 3.09 -20.08 30.69
N ASP A 359 2.39 -19.79 29.60
CA ASP A 359 2.00 -20.75 28.57
C ASP A 359 2.91 -20.72 27.33
N GLN A 360 4.11 -20.12 27.41
CA GLN A 360 5.04 -20.08 26.28
C GLN A 360 5.39 -21.47 25.71
N ALA A 361 5.35 -22.52 26.53
CA ALA A 361 5.60 -23.89 26.11
C ALA A 361 4.48 -24.46 25.21
N GLN A 362 3.30 -23.85 25.22
CA GLN A 362 2.18 -24.21 24.33
C GLN A 362 2.29 -23.54 22.96
N ILE A 363 3.18 -22.55 22.80
CA ILE A 363 3.42 -21.91 21.50
C ILE A 363 4.11 -22.94 20.60
N SER A 364 3.50 -23.21 19.46
CA SER A 364 4.06 -24.14 18.49
C SER A 364 5.45 -23.69 18.03
N LYS A 365 6.37 -24.65 17.83
CA LYS A 365 7.75 -24.35 17.39
C LYS A 365 7.80 -23.50 16.12
N TRP A 366 6.89 -23.73 15.17
CA TRP A 366 6.79 -22.99 13.90
C TRP A 366 6.29 -21.55 14.09
N ALA A 367 5.54 -21.26 15.16
CA ALA A 367 4.99 -19.94 15.44
C ALA A 367 5.89 -19.09 16.34
N LYS A 368 6.79 -19.72 17.11
CA LYS A 368 7.57 -19.08 18.18
C LYS A 368 8.29 -17.79 17.77
N LEU A 369 8.98 -17.79 16.62
CA LEU A 369 9.67 -16.60 16.13
C LEU A 369 8.69 -15.48 15.74
N SER A 370 7.58 -15.83 15.10
CA SER A 370 6.57 -14.85 14.73
C SER A 370 5.86 -14.27 15.95
N VAL A 371 5.59 -15.09 16.97
CA VAL A 371 5.04 -14.63 18.25
C VAL A 371 5.98 -13.64 18.93
N LEU A 372 7.29 -13.93 18.95
CA LEU A 372 8.30 -12.97 19.41
C LEU A 372 8.18 -11.63 18.67
N GLU A 373 8.24 -11.67 17.34
CA GLU A 373 8.23 -10.46 16.50
C GLU A 373 7.00 -9.58 16.74
N VAL A 374 5.80 -10.16 16.78
CA VAL A 374 4.57 -9.38 16.98
C VAL A 374 4.42 -8.84 18.41
N VAL A 375 5.03 -9.52 19.39
CA VAL A 375 5.05 -9.09 20.80
C VAL A 375 6.06 -7.96 21.00
N GLU A 376 7.26 -8.06 20.43
CA GLU A 376 8.27 -7.00 20.46
C GLU A 376 7.80 -5.74 19.73
N ALA A 377 7.09 -5.92 18.61
CA ALA A 377 6.47 -4.83 17.86
C ALA A 377 5.29 -4.17 18.60
N GLY A 378 4.80 -4.77 19.70
CA GLY A 378 3.63 -4.31 20.44
C GLY A 378 2.31 -4.44 19.66
N ILE A 379 2.28 -5.29 18.63
CA ILE A 379 1.11 -5.50 17.77
C ILE A 379 0.15 -6.49 18.43
N MET A 380 0.69 -7.59 18.97
CA MET A 380 -0.07 -8.53 19.77
C MET A 380 0.46 -8.55 21.21
N ASN A 381 -0.46 -8.45 22.16
CA ASN A 381 -0.18 -8.62 23.58
C ASN A 381 -0.69 -9.99 24.05
N GLY A 382 -0.36 -10.40 25.27
CA GLY A 382 -0.97 -11.57 25.89
C GLY A 382 -2.50 -11.42 25.97
N ALA A 383 -3.23 -12.52 25.81
CA ALA A 383 -4.68 -12.54 26.04
C ALA A 383 -5.01 -12.21 27.50
N LYS A 384 -4.07 -12.54 28.41
CA LYS A 384 -4.05 -12.12 29.81
C LYS A 384 -2.65 -11.60 30.16
N ALA A 385 -2.50 -11.00 31.34
CA ALA A 385 -1.25 -10.39 31.78
C ALA A 385 -0.02 -11.33 31.69
N ASP A 386 -0.20 -12.61 31.96
CA ASP A 386 0.86 -13.63 32.01
C ASP A 386 0.62 -14.80 31.04
N ARG A 387 -0.27 -14.66 30.06
CA ARG A 387 -0.60 -15.72 29.08
C ARG A 387 -0.78 -15.20 27.67
N PHE A 388 -0.14 -15.85 26.70
CA PHE A 388 -0.31 -15.54 25.29
C PHE A 388 -1.57 -16.18 24.70
N SER A 389 -1.95 -17.36 25.20
CA SER A 389 -3.06 -18.21 24.72
C SER A 389 -2.93 -18.60 23.24
N PRO A 390 -1.89 -19.34 22.81
CA PRO A 390 -1.60 -19.57 21.39
C PRO A 390 -2.73 -20.26 20.62
N SER A 391 -3.47 -21.17 21.27
CA SER A 391 -4.53 -21.96 20.66
C SER A 391 -5.93 -21.35 20.76
N GLU A 392 -6.11 -20.22 21.46
CA GLU A 392 -7.41 -19.55 21.52
C GLU A 392 -7.76 -18.93 20.16
N PHE A 393 -9.05 -18.90 19.83
CA PHE A 393 -9.56 -18.25 18.62
C PHE A 393 -9.68 -16.74 18.81
N VAL A 394 -9.67 -16.01 17.71
CA VAL A 394 -9.68 -14.54 17.72
C VAL A 394 -11.05 -13.99 17.35
N THR A 395 -11.49 -12.97 18.09
CA THR A 395 -12.74 -12.24 17.82
C THR A 395 -12.53 -11.09 16.83
N ARG A 396 -13.61 -10.63 16.19
CA ARG A 396 -13.62 -9.45 15.30
C ARG A 396 -13.14 -8.17 15.99
N ALA A 397 -13.41 -8.01 17.29
CA ALA A 397 -12.91 -6.88 18.07
C ALA A 397 -11.39 -6.92 18.28
N GLU A 398 -10.85 -8.10 18.59
CA GLU A 398 -9.40 -8.28 18.71
C GLU A 398 -8.69 -8.08 17.38
N GLU A 399 -9.27 -8.58 16.28
CA GLU A 399 -8.80 -8.34 14.92
C GLU A 399 -8.64 -6.85 14.64
N ALA A 400 -9.69 -6.05 14.90
CA ALA A 400 -9.66 -4.60 14.67
C ALA A 400 -8.52 -3.94 15.46
N ALA A 401 -8.38 -4.25 16.76
CA ALA A 401 -7.34 -3.68 17.59
C ALA A 401 -5.92 -4.09 17.12
N ILE A 402 -5.73 -5.34 16.71
CA ILE A 402 -4.45 -5.87 16.25
C ILE A 402 -4.07 -5.28 14.89
N VAL A 403 -4.99 -5.24 13.92
CA VAL A 403 -4.75 -4.67 12.59
C VAL A 403 -4.47 -3.16 12.69
N LYS A 404 -5.17 -2.44 13.58
CA LYS A 404 -4.88 -1.03 13.85
C LYS A 404 -3.44 -0.85 14.35
N ARG A 405 -2.99 -1.66 15.32
CA ARG A 405 -1.60 -1.59 15.83
C ARG A 405 -0.59 -1.93 14.75
N LEU A 406 -0.87 -2.94 13.91
CA LEU A 406 -0.04 -3.26 12.76
C LEU A 406 0.11 -2.06 11.82
N LEU A 407 -1.00 -1.44 11.41
CA LEU A 407 -0.97 -0.30 10.49
C LEU A 407 -0.20 0.89 11.07
N VAL A 408 -0.36 1.18 12.36
CA VAL A 408 0.42 2.22 13.06
C VAL A 408 1.91 1.85 13.08
N HIS A 409 2.24 0.62 13.45
CA HIS A 409 3.63 0.13 13.46
C HIS A 409 4.29 0.21 12.07
N LEU A 410 3.52 -0.08 11.02
CA LEU A 410 3.97 0.04 9.63
C LEU A 410 4.06 1.50 9.15
N ARG A 411 3.47 2.46 9.88
CA ARG A 411 3.23 3.85 9.43
C ARG A 411 2.36 3.90 8.17
N PHE A 412 1.37 3.02 8.14
CA PHE A 412 0.35 2.93 7.09
C PHE A 412 -0.91 3.70 7.46
N ILE A 413 -1.07 4.04 8.74
CA ILE A 413 -1.99 5.05 9.28
C ILE A 413 -1.29 5.81 10.41
N ASN A 414 -1.82 6.96 10.83
CA ASN A 414 -1.30 7.75 11.95
C ASN A 414 -2.40 8.38 12.79
#